data_AF-A0A970X2B2-F1
#
_entry.id   AF-A0A970X2B2-F1
#
_cell.length_a   1.000
_cell.length_b   1.000
_cell.length_c   1.000
_cell.angle_alpha   90.00
_cell.angle_beta   90.00
_cell.angle_gamma   90.00
#
_symmetry.space_group_name_H-M   'P 1'
#
loop_
_entity.id
_entity.type
_entity.pdbx_description
1 polymer ?
#
loop_
_entity_poly.entity_id
_entity_poly.type
_entity_poly.pdbx_seq_one_letter_code
_entity_poly.pdbx_strand_id
1 'polypeptide(L)' 'MGDFGNFLVQNLQEFLTFTGFANATSGHLIMIVIGLVFLFLAVKYNFSPMLLIPIGFGILVGNIPFKEVGLEIGIYE' A
#
# COMPACT_ATOMS: atom_id res chain seq x y z
N MET A 1 1.52 -2.08 39.86
CA MET A 1 2.23 -2.74 38.74
C MET A 1 1.23 -2.96 37.60
N GLY A 2 0.91 -1.92 36.84
CA GLY A 2 -0.09 -2.00 35.77
C GLY A 2 0.04 -0.92 34.71
N ASP A 3 0.50 0.29 35.08
CA ASP A 3 0.52 1.44 34.17
C ASP A 3 1.55 1.36 33.05
N PHE A 4 2.79 0.93 33.34
CA PHE A 4 3.84 0.83 32.33
C PHE A 4 3.56 -0.25 31.28
N GLY A 5 2.97 -1.38 31.70
CA GLY A 5 2.59 -2.45 30.77
C GLY A 5 1.48 -2.01 29.82
N ASN A 6 0.44 -1.35 30.35
CA ASN A 6 -0.63 -0.78 29.54
C ASN A 6 -0.14 0.31 28.59
N PHE A 7 0.79 1.16 29.03
CA PHE A 7 1.45 2.16 28.18
C PHE A 7 2.17 1.52 26.99
N LEU A 8 2.98 0.48 27.22
CA LEU A 8 3.69 -0.19 26.13
C LEU A 8 2.73 -0.86 25.13
N VAL A 9 1.68 -1.51 25.62
CA VAL A 9 0.67 -2.16 24.76
C VAL A 9 -0.06 -1.15 23.90
N GLN A 10 -0.46 0.00 24.46
CA GLN A 10 -1.15 1.06 23.72
C GLN A 10 -0.28 1.64 22.61
N ASN A 11 0.97 1.99 22.90
CA ASN A 11 1.91 2.52 21.91
C ASN A 11 2.23 1.51 20.81
N LEU A 12 2.33 0.22 21.16
CA LEU A 12 2.57 -0.83 20.18
C LEU A 12 1.34 -1.05 19.29
N GLN A 13 0.14 -1.03 19.85
CA GLN A 13 -1.10 -1.09 19.06
C GLN A 13 -1.20 0.10 18.10
N GLU A 14 -0.91 1.31 18.59
CA GLU A 14 -0.91 2.51 17.76
C GLU A 14 0.15 2.43 16.65
N PHE A 15 1.36 1.96 16.96
CA PHE A 15 2.41 1.69 15.96
C PHE A 15 1.94 0.72 14.86
N LEU A 16 1.28 -0.37 15.25
CA LEU A 16 0.75 -1.36 14.30
C LEU A 16 -0.31 -0.74 13.38
N THR A 17 -1.10 0.22 13.85
CA THR A 17 -2.06 0.93 13.00
C THR A 17 -1.39 1.76 11.90
N PHE A 18 -0.12 2.14 12.01
CA PHE A 18 0.60 2.85 10.94
C PHE A 18 1.14 1.92 9.85
N THR A 19 1.10 0.60 10.05
CA THR A 19 1.56 -0.35 9.03
C THR A 19 0.62 -0.32 7.82
N GLY A 20 1.18 -0.49 6.62
CA GLY A 20 0.36 -0.52 5.40
C GLY A 20 -0.64 -1.67 5.40
N PHE A 21 -0.33 -2.78 6.08
CA PHE A 21 -1.27 -3.90 6.25
C PHE A 21 -2.48 -3.54 7.10
N ALA A 22 -2.34 -2.68 8.12
CA ALA A 22 -3.45 -2.26 8.96
C ALA A 22 -4.40 -1.28 8.22
N ASN A 23 -3.91 -0.58 7.21
CA ASN A 23 -4.67 0.38 6.39
C ASN A 23 -5.08 -0.21 5.03
N ALA A 24 -4.77 -1.48 4.79
CA ALA A 24 -5.11 -2.15 3.54
C ALA A 24 -6.63 -2.35 3.45
N THR A 25 -7.28 -1.54 2.61
CA THR A 25 -8.68 -1.73 2.23
C THR A 25 -8.79 -2.75 1.10
N SER A 26 -9.98 -3.32 0.93
CA SER A 26 -10.28 -4.22 -0.20
C SER A 26 -10.04 -3.57 -1.55
N GLY A 27 -10.26 -2.25 -1.67
CA GLY A 27 -9.98 -1.47 -2.88
C GLY A 27 -8.50 -1.45 -3.26
N HIS A 28 -7.61 -1.17 -2.31
CA HIS A 28 -6.16 -1.17 -2.55
C HIS A 28 -5.67 -2.55 -3.02
N LEU A 29 -6.15 -3.62 -2.37
CA LEU A 29 -5.79 -4.99 -2.75
C LEU A 29 -6.23 -5.33 -4.18
N ILE A 30 -7.45 -4.96 -4.57
CA ILE A 30 -7.95 -5.17 -5.94
C ILE A 30 -7.08 -4.42 -6.95
N MET A 31 -6.78 -3.15 -6.68
CA MET A 31 -5.97 -2.32 -7.58
C MET A 31 -4.53 -2.84 -7.71
N ILE A 32 -3.93 -3.29 -6.60
CA ILE A 32 -2.61 -3.95 -6.63
C ILE A 32 -2.64 -5.18 -7.53
N VAL A 33 -3.65 -6.03 -7.41
CA VAL A 33 -3.81 -7.21 -8.28
C VAL A 33 -3.93 -6.80 -9.76
N ILE A 34 -4.70 -5.75 -10.07
CA ILE A 34 -4.81 -5.22 -11.44
C ILE A 34 -3.45 -4.72 -11.95
N GLY A 35 -2.70 -3.98 -11.13
CA GLY A 35 -1.35 -3.52 -11.47
C GLY A 35 -0.40 -4.67 -11.77
N LEU A 36 -0.44 -5.73 -10.95
CA LEU A 36 0.35 -6.96 -11.18
C LEU A 36 -0.06 -7.68 -12.47
N VAL A 37 -1.36 -7.73 -12.79
CA VAL A 37 -1.84 -8.30 -14.06
C VAL A 37 -1.31 -7.51 -15.25
N PHE A 38 -1.28 -6.18 -15.19
CA PHE A 38 -0.73 -5.34 -16.26
C PHE A 38 0.77 -5.53 -16.44
N LEU A 39 1.54 -5.61 -15.34
CA LEU A 39 2.95 -5.95 -15.40
C LEU A 39 3.19 -7.35 -15.97
N PHE A 40 2.37 -8.33 -15.57
CA PHE A 40 2.43 -9.69 -16.09
C PHE A 40 2.17 -9.74 -17.60
N LEU A 41 1.14 -9.02 -18.08
CA LEU A 41 0.84 -8.93 -19.51
C LEU A 41 1.98 -8.27 -20.30
N ALA A 42 2.55 -7.20 -19.75
CA ALA A 42 3.67 -6.50 -20.37
C ALA A 42 4.91 -7.39 -20.50
N VAL A 43 5.27 -8.14 -19.45
CA VAL A 43 6.51 -8.93 -19.42
C VAL A 43 6.34 -10.28 -20.12
N LYS A 44 5.27 -11.02 -19.83
CA LYS A 44 5.07 -12.37 -20.39
C LYS A 44 4.65 -12.34 -21.86
N TYR A 45 3.77 -11.41 -22.22
CA TYR A 45 3.17 -11.38 -23.55
C TYR A 45 3.67 -10.22 -24.42
N ASN A 46 4.61 -9.39 -23.93
CA ASN A 46 5.11 -8.21 -24.65
C ASN A 46 3.99 -7.30 -25.18
N PHE A 47 2.85 -7.26 -24.49
CA PHE A 47 1.76 -6.35 -24.82
C PHE A 47 2.17 -4.93 -24.43
N SER A 48 2.41 -4.08 -25.44
CA SER A 48 2.77 -2.67 -25.30
C SER A 48 3.60 -2.36 -24.05
N PRO A 49 4.78 -3.00 -23.89
CA PRO A 49 5.53 -3.00 -22.63
C PRO A 49 5.96 -1.60 -22.23
N MET A 50 6.23 -0.72 -23.20
CA MET A 50 6.57 0.68 -22.98
C MET A 50 5.47 1.47 -22.24
N LEU A 51 4.21 1.03 -22.31
CA LEU A 51 3.07 1.70 -21.66
C LEU A 51 2.56 0.91 -20.45
N LEU A 52 2.38 -0.41 -20.59
CA LEU A 52 1.82 -1.23 -19.50
C LEU A 52 2.76 -1.33 -18.29
N ILE A 53 4.09 -1.26 -18.49
CA ILE A 53 5.03 -1.26 -17.37
C ILE A 53 4.87 0.02 -16.53
N PRO A 54 4.95 1.24 -17.10
CA PRO A 54 4.67 2.46 -16.35
C PRO A 54 3.28 2.50 -15.71
N ILE A 55 2.24 2.06 -16.42
CA ILE A 55 0.87 2.06 -15.90
C ILE A 55 0.73 1.08 -14.72
N GLY A 56 1.19 -0.17 -14.89
CA GLY A 56 1.16 -1.17 -13.83
C GLY A 56 1.94 -0.72 -12.60
N PHE A 57 3.13 -0.16 -12.80
CA PHE A 57 3.94 0.41 -11.72
C PHE A 57 3.22 1.58 -11.02
N GLY A 58 2.64 2.51 -11.78
CA GLY A 58 1.88 3.64 -11.22
C GLY A 58 0.68 3.19 -10.38
N ILE A 59 -0.03 2.14 -10.82
CA ILE A 59 -1.11 1.54 -10.03
C ILE A 59 -0.58 0.96 -8.72
N LEU A 60 0.56 0.25 -8.74
CA LEU A 60 1.15 -0.31 -7.53
C LEU A 60 1.54 0.79 -6.54
N VAL A 61 2.29 1.80 -6.97
CA VAL A 61 2.77 2.88 -6.10
C VAL A 61 1.60 3.74 -5.61
N GLY A 62 0.63 4.05 -6.46
CA GLY A 62 -0.55 4.86 -6.11
C GLY A 62 -1.56 4.16 -5.20
N ASN A 63 -1.49 2.83 -5.07
CA ASN A 63 -2.39 2.06 -4.21
C ASN A 63 -1.68 1.40 -3.03
N ILE A 64 -0.47 1.85 -2.69
CA ILE A 64 0.17 1.41 -1.45
C ILE A 64 -0.69 1.92 -0.28
N PRO A 65 -1.24 1.03 0.56
CA PRO A 65 -2.07 1.44 1.68
C PRO A 65 -1.20 2.13 2.73
N PHE A 66 -1.46 3.41 2.98
CA PHE A 66 -0.85 4.18 4.05
C PHE A 66 -1.95 4.71 4.96
N LYS A 67 -1.62 4.94 6.24
CA LYS A 67 -2.50 5.70 7.12
C LYS A 67 -2.42 7.17 6.72
N GLU A 68 -3.55 7.82 6.50
CA GLU A 68 -3.61 9.28 6.35
C GLU A 68 -3.28 9.91 7.72
N VAL A 69 -1.99 10.19 7.96
CA VAL A 69 -1.54 10.85 9.20
C VAL A 69 -1.30 12.35 8.99
N GLY A 70 -1.70 12.90 7.83
CA GLY A 70 -1.34 14.27 7.45
C GLY A 70 0.18 14.47 7.35
N LEU A 71 0.92 13.38 7.08
CA LEU A 71 2.38 13.39 7.00
C LEU A 71 2.89 13.72 5.58
N GLU A 72 1.99 14.04 4.63
CA GLU A 72 2.29 14.35 3.23
C GLU A 72 3.25 13.31 2.59
N ILE A 73 3.04 12.04 2.92
CA ILE A 73 3.85 10.91 2.42
C ILE A 73 3.18 10.17 1.26
N GLY A 74 1.91 10.47 0.97
CA GLY A 74 1.18 9.95 -0.18
C GLY A 74 1.44 10.78 -1.44
N ILE A 75 1.40 10.16 -2.62
CA ILE A 75 1.50 10.87 -3.92
C ILE A 75 0.26 11.74 -4.23
N TYR A 76 -0.77 11.66 -3.39
CA TYR A 76 -2.05 12.35 -3.52
C TYR A 76 -2.29 13.37 -2.39
N GLU A 77 -1.27 13.62 -1.57
CA GLU A 77 -1.18 14.70 -0.58
C GLU A 77 -0.06 15.66 -1.03
#